data_AF-A0AAV2Z1L6-F1
#
_entry.id   AF-A0AAV2Z1L6-F1
#
_cell.length_a   1.000
_cell.length_b   1.000
_cell.length_c   1.000
_cell.angle_alpha   90.00
_cell.angle_beta   90.00
_cell.angle_gamma   90.00
#
_symmetry.space_group_name_H-M   'P 1'
#
loop_
_entity.id
_entity.type
_entity.pdbx_description
1 polymer ?
#
loop_
_entity_poly.entity_id
_entity_poly.type
_entity_poly.pdbx_seq_one_letter_code
_entity_poly.pdbx_strand_id
1 'polypeptide(L)'
;MSALQGRVFDRFRQFQKLSPSVQEQVNGLTDKVLASNAFANQSVSMFSSVYGAKPAQLVDVVLKELTDAKREDAEKIVDALVLKGAVTLHNEGRATASQIDGFAAGKTILVPTSVKDTTSVWDVREGAIQAGVLKRSTKSMLGVTNKDAYYVANDQRKALYVFDSDVARDATAQLDLAQASVQFDSSVEHGVKVSNSTASEVFAAESKEKAEEWLNSIINAGATYREAFNLDAESVKSFYELKDYDMQGAEVPMSKYKGKVVLVVNVSSLCGLTPTNYPELTKLDEMYRDQGLEILAFPCNQFNSQEPGTHEEIMEFVKQYNCKFPFFEKHDVNGANARPVFTYLKAKLPGSFGNFVKWNFTKFLVDRNGVPYKRYAPKDLPFSFEEDIKTLLAQIPSEL
;
A
#
# COMPACT_ATOMS: atom_id res chain seq x y z
N MET A 1 12.36 6.00 -0.53
CA MET A 1 12.19 6.21 0.93
C MET A 1 11.88 4.87 1.57
N SER A 2 12.29 4.64 2.82
CA SER A 2 12.04 3.37 3.53
C SER A 2 10.54 3.13 3.74
N ALA A 3 10.06 1.91 3.50
CA ALA A 3 8.68 1.48 3.80
C ALA A 3 8.38 1.46 5.31
N LEU A 4 9.42 1.34 6.13
CA LEU A 4 9.31 1.36 7.59
C LEU A 4 9.82 2.71 8.10
N GLN A 5 8.90 3.64 8.35
CA GLN A 5 9.18 4.99 8.85
C GLN A 5 8.81 5.12 10.31
N GLY A 6 9.44 6.03 11.05
CA GLY A 6 9.07 6.36 12.43
C GLY A 6 10.11 5.93 13.46
N ARG A 7 10.05 6.58 14.63
CA ARG A 7 11.02 6.42 15.72
C ARG A 7 11.11 4.98 16.22
N VAL A 8 10.03 4.20 16.11
CA VAL A 8 10.03 2.77 16.41
C VAL A 8 11.13 2.01 15.64
N PHE A 9 11.24 2.25 14.34
CA PHE A 9 12.23 1.59 13.50
C PHE A 9 13.61 2.25 13.62
N ASP A 10 13.67 3.58 13.74
CA ASP A 10 14.94 4.30 13.87
C ASP A 10 15.69 3.93 15.15
N ARG A 11 14.98 3.87 16.27
CA ARG A 11 15.55 3.51 17.57
C ARG A 11 15.95 2.05 17.62
N PHE A 12 15.15 1.15 17.06
CA PHE A 12 15.53 -0.26 17.01
C PHE A 12 16.78 -0.49 16.16
N ARG A 13 16.92 0.21 15.02
CA ARG A 13 18.16 0.18 14.21
C ARG A 13 19.38 0.69 14.99
N GLN A 14 19.19 1.66 15.88
CA GLN A 14 20.25 2.13 16.78
C GLN A 14 20.56 1.09 17.87
N PHE A 15 19.54 0.45 18.46
CA PHE A 15 19.73 -0.65 19.42
C PHE A 15 20.56 -1.79 18.82
N GLN A 16 20.27 -2.19 17.59
CA GLN A 16 21.00 -3.25 16.90
C GLN A 16 22.48 -2.94 16.62
N LYS A 17 22.88 -1.66 16.67
CA LYS A 17 24.28 -1.23 16.52
C LYS A 17 25.05 -1.27 17.83
N LEU A 18 24.39 -1.45 18.98
CA LEU A 18 25.04 -1.60 20.27
C LEU A 18 25.83 -2.92 20.33
N SER A 19 26.79 -3.01 21.25
CA SER A 19 27.56 -4.25 21.41
C SER A 19 26.65 -5.43 21.80
N PRO A 20 26.96 -6.67 21.38
CA PRO A 20 26.15 -7.84 21.75
C PRO A 20 25.96 -8.00 23.26
N SER A 21 26.99 -7.69 24.05
CA SER A 21 26.93 -7.70 25.52
C SER A 21 25.88 -6.73 26.07
N VAL A 22 25.82 -5.49 25.56
CA VAL A 22 24.79 -4.52 25.97
C VAL A 22 23.40 -4.99 25.57
N GLN A 23 23.24 -5.55 24.36
CA GLN A 23 21.95 -6.08 23.91
C GLN A 23 21.48 -7.23 24.80
N GLU A 24 22.36 -8.16 25.15
CA GLU A 24 22.08 -9.29 26.03
C GLU A 24 21.71 -8.84 27.45
N GLN A 25 22.48 -7.90 28.02
CA GLN A 25 22.18 -7.32 29.33
C GLN A 25 20.80 -6.65 29.34
N VAL A 26 20.50 -5.82 28.34
CA VAL A 26 19.19 -5.16 28.23
C VAL A 26 18.07 -6.18 28.12
N ASN A 27 18.26 -7.24 27.32
CA ASN A 27 17.27 -8.30 27.18
C ASN A 27 17.02 -9.04 28.50
N GLY A 28 18.08 -9.41 29.24
CA GLY A 28 17.97 -10.12 30.51
C GLY A 28 17.44 -9.27 31.67
N LEU A 29 17.56 -7.94 31.58
CA LEU A 29 17.13 -7.01 32.63
C LEU A 29 15.73 -6.42 32.40
N THR A 30 15.22 -6.44 31.17
CA THR A 30 13.97 -5.72 30.80
C THR A 30 12.84 -6.04 31.78
N ASP A 31 12.51 -7.31 31.98
CA ASP A 31 11.34 -7.70 32.80
C ASP A 31 11.52 -7.36 34.27
N LYS A 32 12.74 -7.51 34.81
CA LYS A 32 13.06 -7.16 36.20
C LYS A 32 12.94 -5.66 36.45
N VAL A 33 13.46 -4.87 35.53
CA VAL A 33 13.37 -3.41 35.59
C VAL A 33 11.89 -3.00 35.55
N LEU A 34 11.12 -3.49 34.57
CA LEU A 34 9.70 -3.14 34.41
C LEU A 34 8.83 -3.59 35.60
N ALA A 35 9.16 -4.71 36.25
CA ALA A 35 8.45 -5.23 37.43
C ALA A 35 8.84 -4.53 38.75
N SER A 36 9.74 -3.54 38.72
CA SER A 36 10.22 -2.89 39.93
C SER A 36 9.11 -2.10 40.65
N ASN A 37 8.92 -2.40 41.94
CA ASN A 37 8.02 -1.65 42.83
C ASN A 37 8.42 -0.18 43.00
N ALA A 38 9.61 0.21 42.53
CA ALA A 38 10.02 1.61 42.51
C ALA A 38 9.01 2.50 41.76
N PHE A 39 8.27 1.98 40.78
CA PHE A 39 7.35 2.76 39.96
C PHE A 39 5.90 2.81 40.48
N ALA A 40 5.54 1.99 41.49
CA ALA A 40 4.16 1.68 41.87
C ALA A 40 3.31 2.85 42.44
N ASN A 41 3.89 4.03 42.69
CA ASN A 41 3.20 5.18 43.29
C ASN A 41 3.15 6.43 42.38
N GLN A 42 3.39 6.30 41.08
CA GLN A 42 3.47 7.44 40.14
C GLN A 42 2.52 7.24 38.94
N SER A 43 1.22 7.27 39.20
CA SER A 43 0.19 7.24 38.15
C SER A 43 0.18 8.56 37.39
N VAL A 44 0.45 8.49 36.08
CA VAL A 44 0.25 9.61 35.17
C VAL A 44 -1.10 9.38 34.48
N SER A 45 -2.13 10.08 34.96
CA SER A 45 -3.46 10.16 34.33
C SER A 45 -4.36 8.91 34.37
N MET A 46 -5.68 9.13 34.18
CA MET A 46 -6.80 8.17 34.24
C MET A 46 -6.78 7.07 33.15
N PHE A 47 -5.70 6.92 32.37
CA PHE A 47 -5.57 5.91 31.32
C PHE A 47 -4.33 5.04 31.60
N SER A 48 -4.57 3.90 32.25
CA SER A 48 -3.66 3.20 33.16
C SER A 48 -2.77 2.11 32.54
N SER A 49 -1.98 2.40 31.51
CA SER A 49 -1.02 1.43 30.92
C SER A 49 0.45 1.74 31.21
N VAL A 50 0.77 2.92 31.76
CA VAL A 50 2.14 3.35 32.07
C VAL A 50 2.27 4.06 33.42
N TYR A 51 3.43 3.90 34.07
CA TYR A 51 3.91 4.74 35.16
C TYR A 51 4.80 5.87 34.61
N GLY A 52 4.73 7.05 35.24
CA GLY A 52 5.75 8.09 35.03
C GLY A 52 6.91 7.85 35.99
N ALA A 53 8.14 7.97 35.51
CA ALA A 53 9.34 7.87 36.33
C ALA A 53 10.35 8.95 35.95
N LYS A 54 11.09 9.45 36.94
CA LYS A 54 12.24 10.34 36.66
C LYS A 54 13.40 9.51 36.08
N PRO A 55 14.17 10.06 35.13
CA PRO A 55 15.39 9.43 34.62
C PRO A 55 16.31 8.84 35.68
N ALA A 56 16.63 9.62 36.72
CA ALA A 56 17.50 9.17 37.80
C ALA A 56 16.95 7.94 38.55
N GLN A 57 15.63 7.86 38.73
CA GLN A 57 14.99 6.73 39.39
C GLN A 57 15.12 5.45 38.55
N LEU A 58 15.01 5.53 37.23
CA LEU A 58 15.21 4.38 36.35
C LEU A 58 16.69 3.94 36.33
N VAL A 59 17.63 4.89 36.34
CA VAL A 59 19.07 4.59 36.49
C VAL A 59 19.33 3.86 37.81
N ASP A 60 18.74 4.30 38.91
CA ASP A 60 18.93 3.66 40.23
C ASP A 60 18.32 2.25 40.29
N VAL A 61 17.21 2.01 39.57
CA VAL A 61 16.63 0.65 39.42
C VAL A 61 17.57 -0.24 38.62
N VAL A 62 18.08 0.22 37.48
CA VAL A 62 19.02 -0.54 36.66
C VAL A 62 20.32 -0.81 37.42
N LEU A 63 20.85 0.16 38.15
CA LEU A 63 22.07 0.01 38.93
C LEU A 63 21.96 -1.08 40.01
N LYS A 64 20.78 -1.25 40.61
CA LYS A 64 20.53 -2.32 41.59
C LYS A 64 20.52 -3.72 40.97
N GLU A 65 20.17 -3.82 39.70
CA GLU A 65 20.15 -5.10 38.97
C GLU A 65 21.51 -5.47 38.37
N LEU A 66 22.42 -4.49 38.25
CA LEU A 66 23.77 -4.70 37.75
C LEU A 66 24.74 -4.99 38.91
N THR A 67 25.58 -6.02 38.75
CA THR A 67 26.64 -6.34 39.73
C THR A 67 27.89 -5.50 39.43
N ASP A 68 28.44 -4.83 40.46
CA ASP A 68 29.69 -4.04 40.39
C ASP A 68 29.74 -2.97 39.27
N ALA A 69 28.59 -2.48 38.81
CA ALA A 69 28.51 -1.49 37.74
C ALA A 69 28.63 -0.04 38.24
N LYS A 70 29.20 0.83 37.40
CA LYS A 70 29.18 2.28 37.66
C LYS A 70 27.86 2.88 37.17
N ARG A 71 27.53 4.07 37.67
CA ARG A 71 26.35 4.82 37.23
C ARG A 71 26.32 5.04 35.71
N GLU A 72 27.48 5.31 35.09
CA GLU A 72 27.60 5.48 33.63
C GLU A 72 27.20 4.21 32.86
N ASP A 73 27.47 3.03 33.42
CA ASP A 73 27.08 1.77 32.80
C ASP A 73 25.55 1.59 32.88
N ALA A 74 24.95 1.93 34.03
CA ALA A 74 23.49 1.93 34.19
C ALA A 74 22.81 2.92 33.23
N GLU A 75 23.37 4.12 33.04
CA GLU A 75 22.86 5.11 32.09
C GLU A 75 22.87 4.58 30.65
N LYS A 76 23.93 3.89 30.22
CA LYS A 76 24.00 3.23 28.89
C LYS A 76 22.92 2.15 28.73
N ILE A 77 22.66 1.37 29.77
CA ILE A 77 21.59 0.36 29.75
C ILE A 77 20.21 1.01 29.68
N VAL A 78 19.99 2.13 30.38
CA VAL A 78 18.71 2.85 30.30
C VAL A 78 18.50 3.44 28.89
N ASP A 79 19.53 4.02 28.27
CA ASP A 79 19.43 4.49 26.87
C ASP A 79 19.06 3.34 25.94
N ALA A 80 19.68 2.17 26.14
CA ALA A 80 19.37 0.98 25.36
C ALA A 80 17.94 0.44 25.61
N LEU A 81 17.39 0.57 26.83
CA LEU A 81 15.99 0.27 27.13
C LEU A 81 15.04 1.21 26.38
N VAL A 82 15.38 2.49 26.24
CA VAL A 82 14.61 3.45 25.40
C VAL A 82 14.70 3.06 23.92
N LEU A 83 15.90 2.69 23.44
CA LEU A 83 16.14 2.32 22.05
C LEU A 83 15.39 1.06 21.63
N LYS A 84 15.33 0.05 22.50
CA LYS A 84 14.57 -1.19 22.29
C LYS A 84 13.06 -0.98 22.38
N GLY A 85 12.62 0.11 23.01
CA GLY A 85 11.21 0.39 23.27
C GLY A 85 10.67 -0.20 24.57
N ALA A 86 11.53 -0.65 25.49
CA ALA A 86 11.10 -1.14 26.80
C ALA A 86 10.47 -0.01 27.64
N VAL A 87 11.00 1.21 27.51
CA VAL A 87 10.45 2.44 28.13
C VAL A 87 10.37 3.57 27.10
N THR A 88 9.53 4.58 27.34
CA THR A 88 9.36 5.70 26.39
C THR A 88 9.74 7.04 27.03
N LEU A 89 10.62 7.79 26.38
CA LEU A 89 10.97 9.15 26.81
C LEU A 89 9.87 10.16 26.43
N HIS A 90 9.38 10.90 27.41
CA HIS A 90 8.33 11.92 27.29
C HIS A 90 8.87 13.30 27.73
N ASN A 91 8.45 14.35 27.02
CA ASN A 91 8.84 15.74 27.29
C ASN A 91 7.59 16.57 27.56
N GLU A 92 7.62 17.42 28.58
CA GLU A 92 6.50 18.29 28.92
C GLU A 92 6.08 19.12 27.69
N GLY A 93 4.83 18.96 27.24
CA GLY A 93 4.26 19.71 26.11
C GLY A 93 4.51 19.13 24.71
N ARG A 94 5.26 18.04 24.53
CA ARG A 94 5.35 17.31 23.24
C ARG A 94 5.08 15.83 23.45
N ALA A 95 4.30 15.21 22.56
CA ALA A 95 3.81 13.85 22.69
C ALA A 95 4.91 12.78 22.94
N THR A 96 6.18 13.04 22.64
CA THR A 96 7.34 12.20 22.99
C THR A 96 8.65 12.87 22.57
N ALA A 97 9.77 12.55 23.23
CA ALA A 97 11.08 13.10 22.86
C ALA A 97 11.53 12.62 21.46
N SER A 98 12.06 13.52 20.65
CA SER A 98 12.58 13.23 19.30
C SER A 98 13.96 12.57 19.32
N GLN A 99 14.77 12.83 20.36
CA GLN A 99 16.12 12.30 20.54
C GLN A 99 16.33 11.83 21.98
N ILE A 100 17.27 10.90 22.16
CA ILE A 100 17.70 10.41 23.47
C ILE A 100 18.80 11.36 23.98
N ASP A 101 18.44 12.61 24.30
CA ASP A 101 19.42 13.56 24.86
C ASP A 101 19.62 13.26 26.35
N GLY A 102 20.38 12.19 26.63
CA GLY A 102 20.99 11.79 27.90
C GLY A 102 20.33 12.32 29.18
N PHE A 103 19.14 11.83 29.51
CA PHE A 103 18.48 12.07 30.81
C PHE A 103 18.37 13.53 31.28
N ALA A 104 18.31 14.50 30.34
CA ALA A 104 18.21 15.92 30.67
C ALA A 104 17.09 16.24 31.69
N ALA A 105 17.33 17.23 32.55
CA ALA A 105 16.36 17.68 33.56
C ALA A 105 15.03 18.09 32.92
N GLY A 106 13.90 17.67 33.51
CA GLY A 106 12.55 17.94 33.01
C GLY A 106 11.94 16.86 32.10
N LYS A 107 12.65 15.76 31.83
CA LYS A 107 12.10 14.61 31.10
C LYS A 107 11.40 13.62 32.03
N THR A 108 10.30 13.02 31.55
CA THR A 108 9.61 11.90 32.21
C THR A 108 9.81 10.63 31.38
N ILE A 109 10.05 9.50 32.03
CA ILE A 109 10.10 8.19 31.39
C ILE A 109 8.78 7.48 31.65
N LEU A 110 8.11 7.06 30.58
CA LEU A 110 6.92 6.22 30.65
C LEU A 110 7.36 4.75 30.71
N VAL A 111 7.08 4.12 31.83
CA VAL A 111 7.38 2.71 32.10
C VAL A 111 6.07 1.92 31.97
N PRO A 112 5.96 0.94 31.06
CA PRO A 112 4.77 0.10 30.94
C PRO A 112 4.41 -0.58 32.26
N THR A 113 3.12 -0.56 32.62
CA THR A 113 2.64 -1.39 33.74
C THR A 113 2.50 -2.84 33.28
N SER A 114 2.57 -3.80 34.21
CA SER A 114 2.31 -5.22 33.94
C SER A 114 0.84 -5.53 33.61
N VAL A 115 -0.02 -4.51 33.54
CA VAL A 115 -1.47 -4.66 33.35
C VAL A 115 -1.87 -4.19 31.96
N LYS A 116 -2.44 -5.16 31.23
CA LYS A 116 -3.45 -5.13 30.15
C LYS A 116 -2.92 -5.71 28.83
N ASP A 117 -3.77 -6.50 28.18
CA ASP A 117 -3.62 -7.06 26.81
C ASP A 117 -3.59 -5.94 25.76
N THR A 118 -2.61 -5.06 25.83
CA THR A 118 -2.45 -3.98 24.86
C THR A 118 -1.32 -4.32 23.91
N THR A 119 -1.49 -3.88 22.67
CA THR A 119 -0.46 -4.04 21.63
C THR A 119 0.15 -2.68 21.41
N SER A 120 1.44 -2.55 21.73
CA SER A 120 2.22 -1.34 21.44
C SER A 120 2.76 -1.38 20.02
N VAL A 121 3.21 -0.22 19.52
CA VAL A 121 3.88 -0.15 18.22
C VAL A 121 5.18 -0.99 18.20
N TRP A 122 5.81 -1.19 19.35
CA TRP A 122 7.03 -2.00 19.49
C TRP A 122 6.75 -3.49 19.29
N ASP A 123 5.58 -3.97 19.72
CA ASP A 123 5.18 -5.39 19.64
C ASP A 123 4.89 -5.83 18.20
N VAL A 124 4.53 -4.88 17.34
CA VAL A 124 4.16 -5.11 15.93
C VAL A 124 5.25 -4.72 14.95
N ARG A 125 6.44 -4.36 15.45
CA ARG A 125 7.61 -4.07 14.63
C ARG A 125 8.07 -5.30 13.84
N GLU A 126 8.11 -6.45 14.49
CA GLU A 126 8.45 -7.72 13.83
C GLU A 126 7.33 -8.12 12.87
N GLY A 127 7.68 -8.39 11.61
CA GLY A 127 6.72 -8.67 10.54
C GLY A 127 6.08 -7.44 9.91
N ALA A 128 6.41 -6.22 10.36
CA ALA A 128 5.96 -5.00 9.68
C ALA A 128 6.56 -4.90 8.28
N ILE A 129 5.72 -4.63 7.28
CA ILE A 129 6.13 -4.44 5.88
C ILE A 129 5.87 -3.03 5.35
N GLN A 130 5.03 -2.26 6.04
CA GLN A 130 4.80 -0.84 5.79
C GLN A 130 4.40 -0.15 7.09
N ALA A 131 4.98 1.01 7.37
CA ALA A 131 4.65 1.80 8.53
C ALA A 131 4.91 3.30 8.32
N GLY A 132 3.99 4.14 8.79
CA GLY A 132 4.08 5.59 8.60
C GLY A 132 2.86 6.35 9.09
N VAL A 133 2.99 7.68 9.08
CA VAL A 133 1.89 8.58 9.42
C VAL A 133 0.97 8.76 8.21
N LEU A 134 -0.33 8.62 8.43
CA LEU A 134 -1.38 8.82 7.42
C LEU A 134 -2.50 9.69 8.01
N LYS A 135 -3.31 10.31 7.14
CA LYS A 135 -4.49 11.08 7.56
C LYS A 135 -5.67 10.12 7.75
N ARG A 136 -5.93 9.69 8.99
CA ARG A 136 -7.10 8.87 9.33
C ARG A 136 -8.37 9.70 9.20
N SER A 137 -9.29 9.24 8.35
CA SER A 137 -10.59 9.84 8.11
C SER A 137 -11.65 9.15 8.96
N THR A 138 -12.27 9.90 9.86
CA THR A 138 -13.33 9.40 10.74
C THR A 138 -14.62 10.17 10.48
N LYS A 139 -15.70 9.44 10.20
CA LYS A 139 -17.05 10.01 10.05
C LYS A 139 -17.70 10.12 11.43
N SER A 140 -18.21 11.31 11.75
CA SER A 140 -19.01 11.58 12.94
C SER A 140 -20.30 12.32 12.55
N MET A 141 -21.24 12.48 13.50
CA MET A 141 -22.44 13.31 13.29
C MET A 141 -22.13 14.76 12.87
N LEU A 142 -20.93 15.26 13.16
CA LEU A 142 -20.49 16.63 12.86
C LEU A 142 -19.69 16.74 11.55
N GLY A 143 -19.58 15.65 10.78
CA GLY A 143 -18.83 15.58 9.53
C GLY A 143 -17.62 14.66 9.59
N VAL A 144 -16.77 14.76 8.56
CA VAL A 144 -15.53 13.98 8.41
C VAL A 144 -14.40 14.74 9.10
N THR A 145 -13.68 14.07 10.01
CA THR A 145 -12.44 14.61 10.58
C THR A 145 -11.23 13.81 10.12
N ASN A 146 -10.20 14.53 9.67
CA ASN A 146 -8.92 13.97 9.26
C ASN A 146 -7.87 14.27 10.32
N LYS A 147 -7.32 13.24 10.97
CA LYS A 147 -6.26 13.38 11.98
C LYS A 147 -5.07 12.52 11.61
N ASP A 148 -3.88 12.95 12.02
CA ASP A 148 -2.69 12.11 11.90
C ASP A 148 -2.85 10.88 12.78
N ALA A 149 -2.58 9.72 12.20
CA ALA A 149 -2.45 8.46 12.92
C ALA A 149 -1.29 7.67 12.31
N TYR A 150 -0.64 6.87 13.14
CA TYR A 150 0.47 6.03 12.72
C TYR A 150 -0.03 4.62 12.44
N TYR A 151 0.21 4.14 11.22
CA TYR A 151 -0.25 2.83 10.76
C TYR A 151 0.93 1.85 10.67
N VAL A 152 0.63 0.57 10.90
CA VAL A 152 1.58 -0.53 10.66
C VAL A 152 0.83 -1.68 9.99
N ALA A 153 1.18 -1.98 8.73
CA ALA A 153 0.76 -3.21 8.06
C ALA A 153 1.75 -4.33 8.39
N ASN A 154 1.26 -5.41 9.00
CA ASN A 154 2.08 -6.50 9.50
C ASN A 154 1.72 -7.82 8.80
N ASP A 155 2.68 -8.36 8.06
CA ASP A 155 2.50 -9.59 7.28
C ASP A 155 2.52 -10.84 8.14
N GLN A 156 3.37 -10.89 9.16
CA GLN A 156 3.47 -12.05 10.05
C GLN A 156 2.20 -12.23 10.88
N ARG A 157 1.61 -11.12 11.34
CA ARG A 157 0.38 -11.11 12.15
C ARG A 157 -0.90 -11.01 11.32
N LYS A 158 -0.78 -10.85 9.99
CA LYS A 158 -1.91 -10.60 9.07
C LYS A 158 -2.84 -9.51 9.55
N ALA A 159 -2.28 -8.37 9.98
CA ALA A 159 -3.05 -7.32 10.64
C ALA A 159 -2.60 -5.90 10.23
N LEU A 160 -3.55 -4.97 10.24
CA LEU A 160 -3.30 -3.54 10.16
C LEU A 160 -3.55 -2.94 11.54
N TYR A 161 -2.53 -2.27 12.08
CA TYR A 161 -2.61 -1.58 13.38
C TYR A 161 -2.64 -0.07 13.18
N VAL A 162 -3.38 0.61 14.04
CA VAL A 162 -3.49 2.08 14.07
C VAL A 162 -3.12 2.57 15.46
N PHE A 163 -2.30 3.61 15.52
CA PHE A 163 -1.77 4.19 16.75
C PHE A 163 -1.88 5.72 16.71
N ASP A 164 -1.94 6.35 17.88
CA ASP A 164 -1.90 7.82 17.98
C ASP A 164 -0.50 8.40 17.67
N SER A 165 0.56 7.58 17.77
CA SER A 165 1.91 7.97 17.40
C SER A 165 2.81 6.77 17.11
N ASP A 166 3.96 7.02 16.48
CA ASP A 166 5.02 6.05 16.17
C ASP A 166 5.77 5.49 17.38
N VAL A 167 5.34 5.82 18.60
CA VAL A 167 5.89 5.34 19.88
C VAL A 167 4.77 5.04 20.90
N ALA A 168 3.53 4.90 20.41
CA ALA A 168 2.36 4.62 21.23
C ALA A 168 2.45 3.25 21.92
N ARG A 169 1.88 3.19 23.12
CA ARG A 169 1.84 1.96 23.94
C ARG A 169 0.58 1.13 23.70
N ASP A 170 -0.44 1.75 23.14
CA ASP A 170 -1.74 1.11 22.91
C ASP A 170 -2.18 1.39 21.47
N ALA A 171 -2.56 0.32 20.76
CA ALA A 171 -3.23 0.44 19.47
C ALA A 171 -4.63 1.03 19.67
N THR A 172 -4.99 2.02 18.85
CA THR A 172 -6.33 2.62 18.85
C THR A 172 -7.30 1.89 17.93
N ALA A 173 -6.77 1.10 16.98
CA ALA A 173 -7.53 0.14 16.21
C ALA A 173 -6.62 -0.99 15.70
N GLN A 174 -7.24 -2.14 15.44
CA GLN A 174 -6.62 -3.29 14.80
C GLN A 174 -7.64 -3.93 13.85
N LEU A 175 -7.19 -4.30 12.65
CA LEU A 175 -7.98 -5.03 11.68
C LEU A 175 -7.26 -6.33 11.33
N ASP A 176 -7.95 -7.46 11.45
CA ASP A 176 -7.51 -8.73 10.88
C ASP A 176 -7.66 -8.66 9.35
N LEU A 177 -6.50 -8.68 8.67
CA LEU A 177 -6.42 -8.54 7.23
C LEU A 177 -6.77 -9.84 6.50
N ALA A 178 -6.63 -11.02 7.12
CA ALA A 178 -6.99 -12.28 6.48
C ALA A 178 -8.51 -12.35 6.15
N GLN A 179 -9.32 -11.57 6.86
CA GLN A 179 -10.76 -11.43 6.64
C GLN A 179 -11.15 -10.03 6.15
N ALA A 180 -10.18 -9.18 5.82
CA ALA A 180 -10.43 -7.83 5.34
C ALA A 180 -10.37 -7.74 3.82
N SER A 181 -10.99 -6.67 3.34
CA SER A 181 -10.79 -6.16 2.00
C SER A 181 -10.16 -4.78 2.01
N VAL A 182 -9.39 -4.48 0.97
CA VAL A 182 -8.78 -3.16 0.76
C VAL A 182 -9.14 -2.61 -0.62
N GLN A 183 -9.42 -1.32 -0.69
CA GLN A 183 -9.83 -0.62 -1.91
C GLN A 183 -9.38 0.84 -1.90
N PHE A 184 -9.33 1.47 -3.07
CA PHE A 184 -9.28 2.94 -3.12
C PHE A 184 -10.62 3.52 -2.67
N ASP A 185 -10.58 4.66 -2.01
CA ASP A 185 -11.76 5.36 -1.50
C ASP A 185 -11.76 6.80 -2.03
N SER A 186 -12.77 7.14 -2.83
CA SER A 186 -12.90 8.47 -3.46
C SER A 186 -13.46 9.54 -2.52
N SER A 187 -13.86 9.19 -1.29
CA SER A 187 -14.33 10.18 -0.32
C SER A 187 -13.18 10.99 0.31
N VAL A 188 -11.94 10.57 0.08
CA VAL A 188 -10.73 11.27 0.51
C VAL A 188 -9.71 11.26 -0.63
N GLU A 189 -9.05 12.38 -0.88
CA GLU A 189 -7.97 12.43 -1.88
C GLU A 189 -6.86 11.44 -1.52
N HIS A 190 -6.44 10.61 -2.47
CA HIS A 190 -5.50 9.49 -2.25
C HIS A 190 -5.97 8.53 -1.13
N GLY A 191 -7.29 8.35 -1.01
CA GLY A 191 -7.92 7.53 0.00
C GLY A 191 -7.75 6.03 -0.24
N VAL A 192 -7.45 5.31 0.83
CA VAL A 192 -7.52 3.85 0.91
C VAL A 192 -8.47 3.48 2.03
N LYS A 193 -9.35 2.52 1.73
CA LYS A 193 -10.27 1.94 2.71
C LYS A 193 -9.92 0.48 2.93
N VAL A 194 -9.81 0.10 4.20
CA VAL A 194 -9.66 -1.29 4.65
C VAL A 194 -10.86 -1.63 5.51
N SER A 195 -11.54 -2.74 5.22
CA SER A 195 -12.72 -3.12 6.00
C SER A 195 -12.95 -4.62 6.02
N ASN A 196 -13.45 -5.11 7.14
CA ASN A 196 -13.96 -6.47 7.32
C ASN A 196 -15.41 -6.39 7.85
N SER A 197 -15.96 -7.49 8.38
CA SER A 197 -17.33 -7.53 8.88
C SER A 197 -17.58 -6.70 10.15
N THR A 198 -16.53 -6.31 10.88
CA THR A 198 -16.64 -5.66 12.20
C THR A 198 -16.08 -4.24 12.23
N ALA A 199 -15.17 -3.89 11.32
CA ALA A 199 -14.46 -2.62 11.32
C ALA A 199 -14.20 -2.08 9.91
N SER A 200 -14.07 -0.75 9.82
CA SER A 200 -13.69 -0.04 8.61
C SER A 200 -12.74 1.10 8.95
N GLU A 201 -11.60 1.14 8.29
CA GLU A 201 -10.63 2.25 8.35
C GLU A 201 -10.52 2.91 6.99
N VAL A 202 -10.54 4.24 6.98
CA VAL A 202 -10.29 5.05 5.80
C VAL A 202 -9.15 6.00 6.12
N PHE A 203 -8.14 6.05 5.26
CA PHE A 203 -7.01 6.95 5.44
C PHE A 203 -6.54 7.53 4.10
N ALA A 204 -5.97 8.73 4.16
CA ALA A 204 -5.35 9.41 3.03
C ALA A 204 -3.83 9.25 3.08
N ALA A 205 -3.24 8.87 1.94
CA ALA A 205 -1.81 8.95 1.72
C ALA A 205 -1.38 10.33 1.19
N GLU A 206 -0.08 10.62 1.23
CA GLU A 206 0.48 11.89 0.76
C GLU A 206 0.41 12.07 -0.77
N SER A 207 0.29 10.97 -1.51
CA SER A 207 0.17 10.95 -2.96
C SER A 207 -0.55 9.68 -3.43
N LYS A 208 -0.90 9.65 -4.71
CA LYS A 208 -1.50 8.46 -5.36
C LYS A 208 -0.56 7.26 -5.32
N GLU A 209 0.72 7.47 -5.60
CA GLU A 209 1.75 6.43 -5.56
C GLU A 209 1.87 5.85 -4.15
N LYS A 210 1.74 6.70 -3.12
CA LYS A 210 1.76 6.26 -1.73
C LYS A 210 0.51 5.51 -1.32
N ALA A 211 -0.66 5.91 -1.82
CA ALA A 211 -1.89 5.15 -1.64
C ALA A 211 -1.75 3.73 -2.24
N GLU A 212 -1.14 3.62 -3.43
CA GLU A 212 -0.83 2.35 -4.08
C GLU A 212 0.18 1.50 -3.28
N GLU A 213 1.26 2.10 -2.78
CA GLU A 213 2.23 1.42 -1.91
C GLU A 213 1.55 0.83 -0.66
N TRP A 214 0.71 1.62 0.01
CA TRP A 214 -0.05 1.17 1.19
C TRP A 214 -1.03 0.06 0.85
N LEU A 215 -1.81 0.23 -0.23
CA LEU A 215 -2.77 -0.77 -0.69
C LEU A 215 -2.08 -2.11 -1.00
N ASN A 216 -0.96 -2.09 -1.72
CA ASN A 216 -0.17 -3.29 -2.01
C ASN A 216 0.39 -3.95 -0.75
N SER A 217 0.86 -3.15 0.21
CA SER A 217 1.35 -3.66 1.49
C SER A 217 0.24 -4.34 2.29
N ILE A 218 -0.97 -3.79 2.27
CA ILE A 218 -2.13 -4.38 2.96
C ILE A 218 -2.59 -5.67 2.27
N ILE A 219 -2.53 -5.74 0.94
CA ILE A 219 -2.76 -7.00 0.19
C ILE A 219 -1.71 -8.05 0.56
N ASN A 220 -0.42 -7.67 0.56
CA ASN A 220 0.67 -8.58 0.91
C ASN A 220 0.51 -9.10 2.35
N ALA A 221 0.03 -8.26 3.27
CA ALA A 221 -0.29 -8.65 4.64
C ALA A 221 -1.60 -9.46 4.78
N GLY A 222 -2.29 -9.81 3.68
CA GLY A 222 -3.37 -10.79 3.67
C GLY A 222 -4.75 -10.27 3.27
N ALA A 223 -4.93 -8.96 3.05
CA ALA A 223 -6.22 -8.41 2.64
C ALA A 223 -6.58 -8.79 1.19
N THR A 224 -7.87 -8.98 0.93
CA THR A 224 -8.37 -9.16 -0.43
C THR A 224 -8.63 -7.80 -1.07
N TYR A 225 -8.05 -7.53 -2.25
CA TYR A 225 -8.40 -6.31 -2.97
C TYR A 225 -9.85 -6.32 -3.44
N ARG A 226 -10.62 -5.26 -3.14
CA ARG A 226 -11.92 -4.97 -3.74
C ARG A 226 -11.77 -3.72 -4.59
N GLU A 227 -12.24 -3.77 -5.82
CA GLU A 227 -12.24 -2.59 -6.66
C GLU A 227 -13.56 -1.84 -6.50
N ALA A 228 -13.50 -0.53 -6.28
CA ALA A 228 -14.67 0.32 -6.45
C ALA A 228 -14.92 0.45 -7.96
N PHE A 229 -15.79 -0.39 -8.51
CA PHE A 229 -16.18 -0.27 -9.91
C PHE A 229 -17.07 0.96 -10.10
N ASN A 230 -16.73 1.82 -11.06
CA ASN A 230 -17.56 2.95 -11.48
C ASN A 230 -18.68 2.57 -12.46
N LEU A 231 -18.77 1.27 -12.78
CA LEU A 231 -19.73 0.65 -13.67
C LEU A 231 -20.21 -0.63 -12.97
N ASP A 232 -21.51 -0.93 -13.03
CA ASP A 232 -22.00 -2.26 -12.68
C ASP A 232 -21.62 -3.24 -13.79
N ALA A 233 -20.45 -3.87 -13.65
CA ALA A 233 -19.88 -4.78 -14.63
C ALA A 233 -20.73 -6.05 -14.86
N GLU A 234 -21.65 -6.40 -13.94
CA GLU A 234 -22.55 -7.53 -14.12
C GLU A 234 -23.72 -7.20 -15.05
N SER A 235 -24.13 -5.93 -15.10
CA SER A 235 -25.17 -5.45 -16.02
C SER A 235 -24.71 -5.38 -17.48
N VAL A 236 -23.40 -5.24 -17.70
CA VAL A 236 -22.80 -5.17 -19.04
C VAL A 236 -22.59 -6.57 -19.59
N LYS A 237 -23.23 -6.89 -20.71
CA LYS A 237 -23.22 -8.25 -21.28
C LYS A 237 -22.14 -8.45 -22.34
N SER A 238 -21.68 -7.36 -22.94
CA SER A 238 -20.69 -7.39 -24.02
C SER A 238 -19.79 -6.17 -23.97
N PHE A 239 -18.54 -6.36 -24.38
CA PHE A 239 -17.59 -5.26 -24.62
C PHE A 239 -18.18 -4.19 -25.54
N TYR A 240 -19.05 -4.56 -26.48
CA TYR A 240 -19.65 -3.65 -27.46
C TYR A 240 -20.68 -2.67 -26.89
N GLU A 241 -21.16 -2.87 -25.67
CA GLU A 241 -22.04 -1.92 -24.96
C GLU A 241 -21.27 -0.75 -24.36
N LEU A 242 -19.93 -0.83 -24.35
CA LEU A 242 -19.06 0.18 -23.80
C LEU A 242 -18.69 1.24 -24.83
N LYS A 243 -18.17 2.35 -24.34
CA LYS A 243 -17.63 3.46 -25.12
C LYS A 243 -16.45 4.06 -24.39
N ASP A 244 -15.61 4.77 -25.12
CA ASP A 244 -14.48 5.47 -24.55
C ASP A 244 -14.05 6.66 -25.42
N TYR A 245 -13.02 7.40 -25.01
CA TYR A 245 -12.59 8.62 -25.73
C TYR A 245 -11.22 8.45 -26.41
N ASP A 246 -11.12 8.83 -27.68
CA ASP A 246 -9.86 8.84 -28.43
C ASP A 246 -8.96 10.02 -28.06
N MET A 247 -7.71 10.04 -28.51
CA MET A 247 -6.74 11.11 -28.20
C MET A 247 -7.18 12.55 -28.53
N GLN A 248 -8.26 12.74 -29.29
CA GLN A 248 -8.84 14.05 -29.63
C GLN A 248 -10.07 14.38 -28.77
N GLY A 249 -10.42 13.54 -27.80
CA GLY A 249 -11.60 13.66 -26.96
C GLY A 249 -12.90 13.25 -27.64
N ALA A 250 -12.84 12.61 -28.81
CA ALA A 250 -14.04 12.13 -29.48
C ALA A 250 -14.48 10.78 -28.90
N GLU A 251 -15.79 10.65 -28.68
CA GLU A 251 -16.37 9.41 -28.19
C GLU A 251 -16.33 8.32 -29.27
N VAL A 252 -15.75 7.18 -28.92
CA VAL A 252 -15.64 5.98 -29.74
C VAL A 252 -16.44 4.86 -29.09
N PRO A 253 -17.56 4.41 -29.69
CA PRO A 253 -18.29 3.25 -29.21
C PRO A 253 -17.49 1.97 -29.50
N MET A 254 -17.41 1.06 -28.53
CA MET A 254 -16.68 -0.21 -28.70
C MET A 254 -17.35 -1.13 -29.72
N SER A 255 -18.64 -0.92 -30.02
CA SER A 255 -19.35 -1.57 -31.12
C SER A 255 -18.72 -1.32 -32.50
N LYS A 256 -17.89 -0.28 -32.66
CA LYS A 256 -17.04 -0.06 -33.85
C LYS A 256 -16.17 -1.29 -34.17
N TYR A 257 -15.80 -2.07 -33.16
CA TYR A 257 -14.91 -3.22 -33.28
C TYR A 257 -15.67 -4.56 -33.34
N LYS A 258 -16.96 -4.53 -33.67
CA LYS A 258 -17.79 -5.73 -33.78
C LYS A 258 -17.26 -6.70 -34.84
N GLY A 259 -17.19 -7.99 -34.50
CA GLY A 259 -16.66 -9.03 -35.39
C GLY A 259 -15.13 -9.10 -35.45
N LYS A 260 -14.43 -8.21 -34.74
CA LYS A 260 -12.97 -8.20 -34.62
C LYS A 260 -12.54 -8.91 -33.34
N VAL A 261 -11.36 -9.51 -33.38
CA VAL A 261 -10.64 -9.92 -32.17
C VAL A 261 -9.96 -8.67 -31.63
N VAL A 262 -10.24 -8.29 -30.38
CA VAL A 262 -9.77 -7.01 -29.82
C VAL A 262 -8.76 -7.27 -28.71
N LEU A 263 -7.57 -6.70 -28.85
CA LEU A 263 -6.52 -6.72 -27.82
C LEU A 263 -6.44 -5.35 -27.15
N VAL A 264 -6.97 -5.25 -25.92
CA VAL A 264 -6.94 -4.03 -25.09
C VAL A 264 -5.66 -4.03 -24.25
N VAL A 265 -4.87 -2.97 -24.33
CA VAL A 265 -3.58 -2.86 -23.63
C VAL A 265 -3.45 -1.53 -22.91
N ASN A 266 -3.13 -1.53 -21.61
CA ASN A 266 -2.68 -0.30 -20.95
C ASN A 266 -1.20 -0.06 -21.28
N VAL A 267 -0.85 1.08 -21.86
CA VAL A 267 0.49 1.33 -22.39
C VAL A 267 1.22 2.44 -21.64
N SER A 268 2.53 2.46 -21.81
CA SER A 268 3.41 3.50 -21.27
C SER A 268 4.67 3.67 -22.12
N SER A 269 5.28 4.85 -22.05
CA SER A 269 6.39 5.36 -22.84
C SER A 269 7.71 5.26 -22.08
N LEU A 270 7.69 5.41 -20.75
CA LEU A 270 8.89 5.39 -19.90
C LEU A 270 9.03 4.10 -19.07
N CYS A 271 8.35 3.03 -19.49
CA CYS A 271 8.41 1.76 -18.81
C CYS A 271 9.55 0.87 -19.35
N GLY A 272 10.20 0.10 -18.48
CA GLY A 272 11.24 -0.86 -18.91
C GLY A 272 10.73 -1.97 -19.84
N LEU A 273 9.40 -2.14 -19.95
CA LEU A 273 8.76 -3.09 -20.85
C LEU A 273 8.43 -2.48 -22.24
N THR A 274 8.50 -1.16 -22.38
CA THR A 274 8.19 -0.41 -23.60
C THR A 274 9.04 -0.86 -24.81
N PRO A 275 10.38 -1.05 -24.68
CA PRO A 275 11.22 -1.42 -25.82
C PRO A 275 10.91 -2.80 -26.42
N THR A 276 10.19 -3.67 -25.70
CA THR A 276 9.77 -4.98 -26.21
C THR A 276 8.30 -4.97 -26.60
N ASN A 277 7.42 -4.36 -25.80
CA ASN A 277 5.98 -4.43 -26.03
C ASN A 277 5.54 -3.68 -27.29
N TYR A 278 5.98 -2.44 -27.52
CA TYR A 278 5.53 -1.71 -28.71
C TYR A 278 5.97 -2.41 -30.01
N PRO A 279 7.24 -2.83 -30.19
CA PRO A 279 7.64 -3.55 -31.39
C PRO A 279 6.83 -4.83 -31.65
N GLU A 280 6.59 -5.64 -30.62
CA GLU A 280 5.82 -6.88 -30.79
C GLU A 280 4.34 -6.62 -31.06
N LEU A 281 3.73 -5.61 -30.40
CA LEU A 281 2.35 -5.19 -30.69
C LEU A 281 2.21 -4.69 -32.13
N THR A 282 3.13 -3.83 -32.60
CA THR A 282 3.16 -3.38 -33.99
C THR A 282 3.29 -4.57 -34.93
N LYS A 283 4.12 -5.57 -34.58
CA LYS A 283 4.31 -6.73 -35.45
C LYS A 283 3.09 -7.64 -35.53
N LEU A 284 2.40 -7.89 -34.41
CA LEU A 284 1.13 -8.62 -34.40
C LEU A 284 0.07 -7.88 -35.23
N ASP A 285 -0.01 -6.57 -35.07
CA ASP A 285 -0.92 -5.73 -35.84
C ASP A 285 -0.63 -5.79 -37.35
N GLU A 286 0.63 -5.70 -37.78
CA GLU A 286 1.03 -5.89 -39.19
C GLU A 286 0.59 -7.26 -39.74
N MET A 287 0.69 -8.32 -38.93
CA MET A 287 0.39 -9.68 -39.37
C MET A 287 -1.11 -9.96 -39.45
N TYR A 288 -1.90 -9.41 -38.52
CA TYR A 288 -3.26 -9.88 -38.26
C TYR A 288 -4.36 -8.83 -38.41
N ARG A 289 -4.04 -7.55 -38.60
CA ARG A 289 -5.07 -6.50 -38.74
C ARG A 289 -6.05 -6.80 -39.87
N ASP A 290 -5.53 -7.16 -41.03
CA ASP A 290 -6.34 -7.46 -42.22
C ASP A 290 -7.16 -8.76 -42.06
N GLN A 291 -6.79 -9.61 -41.11
CA GLN A 291 -7.52 -10.83 -40.74
C GLN A 291 -8.60 -10.59 -39.68
N GLY A 292 -8.61 -9.38 -39.08
CA GLY A 292 -9.61 -8.96 -38.12
C GLY A 292 -9.12 -8.78 -36.68
N LEU A 293 -7.80 -8.71 -36.43
CA LEU A 293 -7.28 -8.24 -35.16
C LEU A 293 -7.36 -6.72 -35.08
N GLU A 294 -7.73 -6.19 -33.91
CA GLU A 294 -7.62 -4.78 -33.59
C GLU A 294 -6.91 -4.62 -32.23
N ILE A 295 -5.87 -3.80 -32.16
CA ILE A 295 -5.20 -3.46 -30.90
C ILE A 295 -5.71 -2.10 -30.43
N LEU A 296 -6.10 -1.98 -29.17
CA LEU A 296 -6.55 -0.72 -28.57
C LEU A 296 -5.57 -0.33 -27.46
N ALA A 297 -4.85 0.77 -27.66
CA ALA A 297 -3.84 1.25 -26.71
C ALA A 297 -4.40 2.34 -25.79
N PHE A 298 -4.26 2.13 -24.47
CA PHE A 298 -4.76 3.02 -23.43
C PHE A 298 -3.60 3.52 -22.57
N PRO A 299 -3.04 4.71 -22.86
CA PRO A 299 -1.98 5.29 -22.04
C PRO A 299 -2.44 5.49 -20.60
N CYS A 300 -1.61 5.14 -19.64
CA CYS A 300 -1.96 5.22 -18.22
C CYS A 300 -0.75 5.63 -17.38
N ASN A 301 -0.93 6.68 -16.56
CA ASN A 301 0.14 7.20 -15.71
C ASN A 301 0.13 6.65 -14.28
N GLN A 302 -0.73 5.68 -13.96
CA GLN A 302 -0.84 5.13 -12.59
C GLN A 302 0.41 4.37 -12.16
N PHE A 303 1.17 3.82 -13.10
CA PHE A 303 2.24 2.88 -12.79
C PHE A 303 3.60 3.58 -12.79
N ASN A 304 4.02 4.03 -11.60
CA ASN A 304 5.30 4.72 -11.36
C ASN A 304 5.49 5.97 -12.24
N SER A 305 4.39 6.66 -12.55
CA SER A 305 4.37 7.90 -13.34
C SER A 305 5.14 7.79 -14.67
N GLN A 306 5.06 6.62 -15.32
CA GLN A 306 5.80 6.31 -16.55
C GLN A 306 5.09 6.79 -17.83
N GLU A 307 3.96 7.48 -17.72
CA GLU A 307 3.25 8.14 -18.83
C GLU A 307 2.96 9.63 -18.52
N PRO A 308 3.98 10.44 -18.21
CA PRO A 308 3.76 11.80 -17.74
C PRO A 308 3.29 12.75 -18.86
N GLY A 309 3.66 12.48 -20.11
CA GLY A 309 3.47 13.40 -21.24
C GLY A 309 2.02 13.67 -21.64
N THR A 310 1.79 14.74 -22.41
CA THR A 310 0.48 15.08 -22.99
C THR A 310 0.08 14.12 -24.11
N HIS A 311 -1.15 14.20 -24.61
CA HIS A 311 -1.59 13.39 -25.75
C HIS A 311 -0.67 13.58 -26.97
N GLU A 312 -0.24 14.81 -27.24
CA GLU A 312 0.66 15.14 -28.34
C GLU A 312 2.04 14.52 -28.15
N GLU A 313 2.60 14.60 -26.94
CA GLU A 313 3.90 14.02 -26.61
C GLU A 313 3.88 12.49 -26.68
N ILE A 314 2.79 11.86 -26.24
CA ILE A 314 2.61 10.41 -26.34
C ILE A 314 2.53 10.00 -27.80
N MET A 315 1.72 10.70 -28.61
CA MET A 315 1.59 10.41 -30.04
C MET A 315 2.88 10.65 -30.80
N GLU A 316 3.68 11.65 -30.43
CA GLU A 316 5.01 11.85 -30.99
C GLU A 316 5.96 10.73 -30.61
N PHE A 317 5.99 10.34 -29.33
CA PHE A 317 6.83 9.25 -28.82
C PHE A 317 6.59 7.93 -29.57
N VAL A 318 5.32 7.56 -29.80
CA VAL A 318 5.00 6.26 -30.41
C VAL A 318 5.27 6.18 -31.92
N LYS A 319 5.54 7.32 -32.60
CA LYS A 319 5.95 7.31 -34.03
C LYS A 319 7.19 6.48 -34.28
N GLN A 320 8.13 6.43 -33.33
CA GLN A 320 9.36 5.64 -33.46
C GLN A 320 9.09 4.12 -33.60
N TYR A 321 7.93 3.66 -33.15
CA TYR A 321 7.50 2.26 -33.21
C TYR A 321 6.57 1.97 -34.39
N ASN A 322 6.26 2.97 -35.22
CA ASN A 322 5.37 2.85 -36.39
C ASN A 322 4.01 2.22 -36.06
N CYS A 323 3.49 2.48 -34.86
CA CYS A 323 2.18 1.99 -34.44
C CYS A 323 1.09 2.59 -35.34
N LYS A 324 0.22 1.76 -35.93
CA LYS A 324 -0.95 2.24 -36.68
C LYS A 324 -2.30 1.82 -36.10
N PHE A 325 -2.28 1.15 -34.94
CA PHE A 325 -3.46 0.87 -34.15
C PHE A 325 -3.90 2.11 -33.34
N PRO A 326 -5.19 2.24 -32.98
CA PRO A 326 -5.71 3.40 -32.28
C PRO A 326 -5.20 3.55 -30.84
N PHE A 327 -4.99 4.81 -30.46
CA PHE A 327 -4.71 5.23 -29.10
C PHE A 327 -5.89 6.01 -28.53
N PHE A 328 -6.22 5.72 -27.27
CA PHE A 328 -7.25 6.41 -26.51
C PHE A 328 -6.63 7.47 -25.59
N GLU A 329 -7.45 8.38 -25.05
CA GLU A 329 -6.96 9.38 -24.08
C GLU A 329 -6.28 8.73 -22.89
N LYS A 330 -5.28 9.44 -22.36
CA LYS A 330 -4.61 9.04 -21.14
C LYS A 330 -5.58 9.09 -19.97
N HIS A 331 -5.79 7.95 -19.29
CA HIS A 331 -6.70 7.89 -18.15
C HIS A 331 -6.32 6.77 -17.17
N ASP A 332 -6.96 6.80 -16.00
CA ASP A 332 -6.87 5.74 -15.01
C ASP A 332 -7.54 4.45 -15.49
N VAL A 333 -6.88 3.32 -15.21
CA VAL A 333 -7.37 1.96 -15.44
C VAL A 333 -7.72 1.24 -14.14
N ASN A 334 -7.37 1.79 -12.97
CA ASN A 334 -7.67 1.27 -11.63
C ASN A 334 -8.39 2.31 -10.76
N GLY A 335 -9.15 1.81 -9.78
CA GLY A 335 -9.83 2.64 -8.77
C GLY A 335 -11.14 3.27 -9.26
N ALA A 336 -11.70 4.19 -8.46
CA ALA A 336 -13.02 4.78 -8.70
C ALA A 336 -13.13 5.61 -10.00
N ASN A 337 -11.99 6.07 -10.52
CA ASN A 337 -11.91 6.80 -11.80
C ASN A 337 -11.44 5.89 -12.95
N ALA A 338 -11.38 4.57 -12.75
CA ALA A 338 -10.99 3.65 -13.82
C ALA A 338 -11.94 3.79 -15.02
N ARG A 339 -11.42 3.71 -16.25
CA ARG A 339 -12.29 3.70 -17.43
C ARG A 339 -13.26 2.51 -17.42
N PRO A 340 -14.52 2.68 -17.88
CA PRO A 340 -15.51 1.59 -17.95
C PRO A 340 -15.01 0.34 -18.66
N VAL A 341 -14.21 0.49 -19.72
CA VAL A 341 -13.54 -0.62 -20.42
C VAL A 341 -12.70 -1.48 -19.49
N PHE A 342 -11.81 -0.88 -18.70
CA PHE A 342 -10.98 -1.62 -17.75
C PHE A 342 -11.79 -2.15 -16.58
N THR A 343 -12.75 -1.38 -16.06
CA THR A 343 -13.68 -1.81 -15.01
C THR A 343 -14.39 -3.10 -15.40
N TYR A 344 -14.97 -3.17 -16.60
CA TYR A 344 -15.60 -4.37 -17.14
C TYR A 344 -14.62 -5.53 -17.33
N LEU A 345 -13.49 -5.30 -18.00
CA LEU A 345 -12.54 -6.35 -18.34
C LEU A 345 -11.89 -6.99 -17.10
N LYS A 346 -11.54 -6.20 -16.08
CA LYS A 346 -11.01 -6.71 -14.82
C LYS A 346 -12.03 -7.51 -14.02
N ALA A 347 -13.32 -7.15 -14.10
CA ALA A 347 -14.39 -7.88 -13.44
C ALA A 347 -14.63 -9.24 -14.11
N LYS A 348 -14.69 -9.28 -15.46
CA LYS A 348 -14.91 -10.53 -16.21
C LYS A 348 -13.66 -11.42 -16.29
N LEU A 349 -12.46 -10.85 -16.20
CA LEU A 349 -11.18 -11.55 -16.23
C LEU A 349 -10.35 -11.19 -14.98
N PRO A 350 -10.71 -11.75 -13.80
CA PRO A 350 -10.03 -11.47 -12.54
C PRO A 350 -8.56 -11.91 -12.58
N GLY A 351 -7.70 -11.17 -11.86
CA GLY A 351 -6.29 -11.52 -11.71
C GLY A 351 -6.06 -12.47 -10.54
N SER A 352 -4.92 -13.18 -10.52
CA SER A 352 -4.61 -14.18 -9.48
C SER A 352 -4.41 -13.61 -8.07
N PHE A 353 -4.28 -12.27 -7.92
CA PHE A 353 -4.11 -11.60 -6.63
C PHE A 353 -4.93 -10.29 -6.64
N GLY A 354 -6.22 -10.40 -6.94
CA GLY A 354 -7.12 -9.26 -7.10
C GLY A 354 -7.31 -8.84 -8.56
N ASN A 355 -8.31 -8.00 -8.79
CA ASN A 355 -8.79 -7.67 -10.14
C ASN A 355 -8.06 -6.48 -10.77
N PHE A 356 -7.42 -5.61 -9.99
CA PHE A 356 -6.70 -4.43 -10.51
C PHE A 356 -5.60 -4.77 -11.51
N VAL A 357 -5.33 -3.85 -12.45
CA VAL A 357 -4.15 -3.88 -13.33
C VAL A 357 -2.91 -3.65 -12.49
N LYS A 358 -1.93 -4.56 -12.56
CA LYS A 358 -0.76 -4.51 -11.67
C LYS A 358 0.36 -3.60 -12.16
N TRP A 359 0.45 -3.40 -13.48
CA TRP A 359 1.52 -2.62 -14.10
C TRP A 359 1.16 -2.23 -15.53
N ASN A 360 2.02 -1.40 -16.14
CA ASN A 360 2.05 -1.14 -17.58
C ASN A 360 2.08 -2.45 -18.39
N PHE A 361 1.40 -2.44 -19.53
CA PHE A 361 1.31 -3.55 -20.49
C PHE A 361 0.59 -4.79 -19.96
N THR A 362 -0.44 -4.65 -19.11
CA THR A 362 -1.44 -5.72 -18.95
C THR A 362 -2.30 -5.76 -20.21
N LYS A 363 -2.62 -6.96 -20.70
CA LYS A 363 -3.44 -7.13 -21.90
C LYS A 363 -4.71 -7.91 -21.60
N PHE A 364 -5.78 -7.56 -22.29
CA PHE A 364 -7.04 -8.29 -22.29
C PHE A 364 -7.43 -8.59 -23.73
N LEU A 365 -7.68 -9.86 -24.01
CA LEU A 365 -8.14 -10.31 -25.31
C LEU A 365 -9.65 -10.53 -25.26
N VAL A 366 -10.35 -9.98 -26.24
CA VAL A 366 -11.80 -10.06 -26.42
C VAL A 366 -12.05 -10.74 -27.76
N ASP A 367 -13.00 -11.68 -27.80
CA ASP A 367 -13.33 -12.41 -29.01
C ASP A 367 -14.16 -11.59 -30.02
N ARG A 368 -14.47 -12.20 -31.17
CA ARG A 368 -15.26 -11.60 -32.25
C ARG A 368 -16.70 -11.25 -31.88
N ASN A 369 -17.19 -11.73 -30.74
CA ASN A 369 -18.55 -11.51 -30.24
C ASN A 369 -18.57 -10.49 -29.07
N GLY A 370 -17.42 -9.93 -28.71
CA GLY A 370 -17.29 -8.96 -27.62
C GLY A 370 -17.25 -9.61 -26.25
N VAL A 371 -16.97 -10.92 -26.17
CA VAL A 371 -16.83 -11.65 -24.91
C VAL A 371 -15.36 -11.62 -24.48
N PRO A 372 -15.05 -11.21 -23.24
CA PRO A 372 -13.69 -11.28 -22.71
C PRO A 372 -13.18 -12.72 -22.71
N TYR A 373 -12.07 -12.97 -23.40
CA TYR A 373 -11.48 -14.31 -23.55
C TYR A 373 -10.42 -14.59 -22.49
N LYS A 374 -9.40 -13.72 -22.38
CA LYS A 374 -8.26 -13.96 -21.49
C LYS A 374 -7.50 -12.69 -21.13
N ARG A 375 -6.90 -12.69 -19.94
CA ARG A 375 -6.03 -11.63 -19.43
C ARG A 375 -4.57 -12.12 -19.39
N TYR A 376 -3.64 -11.25 -19.78
CA TYR A 376 -2.21 -11.51 -19.77
C TYR A 376 -1.49 -10.50 -18.87
N ALA A 377 -0.50 -11.00 -18.13
CA ALA A 377 0.30 -10.22 -17.20
C ALA A 377 1.23 -9.24 -17.95
N PRO A 378 1.73 -8.20 -17.27
CA PRO A 378 2.70 -7.26 -17.82
C PRO A 378 3.90 -7.90 -18.55
N LYS A 379 4.41 -9.00 -17.98
CA LYS A 379 5.59 -9.73 -18.48
C LYS A 379 5.25 -10.76 -19.55
N ASP A 380 3.98 -11.05 -19.80
CA ASP A 380 3.58 -11.89 -20.92
C ASP A 380 3.79 -11.06 -22.20
N LEU A 381 4.77 -11.47 -22.98
CA LEU A 381 5.14 -10.81 -24.23
C LEU A 381 4.01 -10.99 -25.27
N PRO A 382 3.72 -9.99 -26.12
CA PRO A 382 2.66 -10.11 -27.11
C PRO A 382 2.71 -11.41 -27.96
N PHE A 383 3.90 -11.85 -28.36
CA PHE A 383 4.03 -13.11 -29.11
C PHE A 383 3.78 -14.39 -28.29
N SER A 384 3.86 -14.35 -26.97
CA SER A 384 3.66 -15.56 -26.15
C SER A 384 2.21 -16.07 -26.18
N PHE A 385 1.26 -15.25 -26.64
CA PHE A 385 -0.16 -15.59 -26.78
C PHE A 385 -0.68 -15.43 -28.22
N GLU A 386 0.20 -15.45 -29.22
CA GLU A 386 -0.17 -15.38 -30.64
C GLU A 386 -1.16 -16.50 -31.04
N GLU A 387 -1.00 -17.71 -30.50
CA GLU A 387 -1.90 -18.84 -30.78
C GLU A 387 -3.32 -18.61 -30.27
N ASP A 388 -3.49 -17.89 -29.15
CA ASP A 388 -4.82 -17.47 -28.68
C ASP A 388 -5.46 -16.51 -29.69
N ILE A 389 -4.69 -15.57 -30.26
CA ILE A 389 -5.16 -14.64 -31.30
C ILE A 389 -5.58 -15.41 -32.56
N LYS A 390 -4.72 -16.30 -33.08
CA LYS A 390 -5.03 -17.12 -34.27
C LYS A 390 -6.29 -17.96 -34.08
N THR A 391 -6.43 -18.56 -32.89
CA THR A 391 -7.60 -19.36 -32.54
C THR A 391 -8.88 -18.54 -32.65
N LEU A 392 -8.90 -17.32 -32.11
CA LEU A 392 -10.06 -16.43 -32.19
C LEU A 392 -10.27 -15.87 -33.60
N LEU A 393 -9.21 -15.62 -34.36
CA LEU A 393 -9.32 -15.16 -35.75
C LEU A 393 -9.91 -16.24 -36.66
N ALA A 394 -9.66 -17.52 -36.39
CA ALA A 394 -10.24 -18.64 -37.13
C ALA A 394 -11.73 -18.87 -36.84
N GLN A 395 -12.27 -18.28 -35.76
CA GLN A 395 -13.70 -18.36 -35.46
C GLN A 395 -14.51 -17.52 -36.44
N ILE A 396 -15.64 -18.05 -36.88
CA ILE A 396 -16.63 -17.30 -37.64
C ILE A 396 -17.38 -16.42 -36.61
N PRO A 397 -17.48 -15.09 -36.81
CA PRO A 397 -18.32 -14.26 -35.94
C PRO A 397 -19.73 -14.83 -35.90
N SER A 398 -20.34 -14.95 -34.72
CA SER A 398 -21.74 -15.36 -34.68
C SER A 398 -22.57 -14.32 -35.43
N GLU A 399 -23.28 -14.73 -36.48
CA GLU A 399 -24.31 -13.89 -37.10
C GLU A 399 -25.31 -13.50 -35.99
N LEU A 400 -25.59 -12.20 -35.91
CA LEU A 400 -26.65 -11.67 -35.04
C LEU A 400 -28.01 -12.25 -35.44
#